data_AF-A0A9D7J5I8-F1
#
_entry.id   AF-A0A9D7J5I8-F1
#
_cell.length_a   1.000
_cell.length_b   1.000
_cell.length_c   1.000
_cell.angle_alpha   90.00
_cell.angle_beta   90.00
_cell.angle_gamma   90.00
#
_symmetry.space_group_name_H-M   'P 1'
#
loop_
_entity.id
_entity.type
_entity.pdbx_description
1 polymer ?
#
loop_
_entity_poly.entity_id
_entity_poly.type
_entity_poly.pdbx_seq_one_letter_code
_entity_poly.pdbx_strand_id
1 'polypeptide(L)'
;MGNRTVEQIRADLAANRAKLVDATNEAVEALKPQNIARESVSQVKQFARAEFDSATSQFRDEKGGWRRDKILLIGGAVLGAVVFAVVLSRAANQRQLNTAARKALEASRA
;
A
#
# COMPACT_ATOMS: atom_id res chain seq x y z
N MET A 1 28.57 -13.76 50.07
CA MET A 1 27.59 -12.96 49.31
C MET A 1 28.36 -11.80 48.68
N GLY A 2 28.95 -12.05 47.51
CA GLY A 2 29.95 -11.17 46.91
C GLY A 2 29.31 -9.93 46.30
N ASN A 3 29.74 -8.77 46.77
CA ASN A 3 29.41 -7.48 46.19
C ASN A 3 29.90 -7.47 44.72
N ARG A 4 28.97 -7.42 43.76
CA ARG A 4 29.30 -7.21 42.34
C ARG A 4 30.07 -5.90 42.24
N THR A 5 31.26 -5.94 41.65
CA THR A 5 32.11 -4.76 41.50
C THR A 5 31.53 -3.83 40.44
N VAL A 6 31.79 -2.52 40.57
CA VAL A 6 31.28 -1.49 39.66
C VAL A 6 31.63 -1.80 38.20
N GLU A 7 32.80 -2.39 37.96
CA GLU A 7 33.24 -2.88 36.65
C GLU A 7 32.33 -3.95 36.05
N GLN A 8 31.82 -4.89 36.86
CA GLN A 8 30.85 -5.89 36.38
C GLN A 8 29.51 -5.27 36.01
N ILE A 9 29.06 -4.25 36.77
CA ILE A 9 27.83 -3.52 36.46
C ILE A 9 27.97 -2.75 35.14
N ARG A 10 29.14 -2.14 34.88
CA ARG A 10 29.40 -1.46 33.60
C ARG A 10 29.44 -2.42 32.42
N ALA A 11 30.06 -3.59 32.60
CA ALA A 11 30.08 -4.63 31.57
C ALA A 11 28.67 -5.16 31.26
N ASP A 12 27.86 -5.42 32.29
CA ASP A 12 26.47 -5.86 32.14
C ASP A 12 25.59 -4.78 31.51
N LEU A 13 25.80 -3.51 31.85
CA LEU A 13 25.06 -2.39 31.26
C LEU A 13 25.39 -2.20 29.77
N ALA A 14 26.66 -2.37 29.38
CA ALA A 14 27.09 -2.32 27.99
C ALA A 14 26.48 -3.49 27.18
N ALA A 15 26.51 -4.70 27.75
CA ALA A 15 25.91 -5.89 27.13
C ALA A 15 24.38 -5.76 26.98
N ASN A 16 23.70 -5.22 27.98
CA ASN A 16 22.26 -4.97 27.92
C ASN A 16 21.90 -3.85 26.94
N ARG A 17 22.72 -2.78 26.83
CA ARG A 17 22.55 -1.76 25.80
C ARG A 17 22.68 -2.34 24.39
N ALA A 18 23.66 -3.21 24.14
CA ALA A 18 23.82 -3.85 22.85
C ALA A 18 22.60 -4.70 22.47
N LYS A 19 22.08 -5.51 23.41
CA LYS A 19 20.87 -6.32 23.18
C LYS A 19 19.61 -5.48 22.92
N LEU A 20 19.46 -4.35 23.61
CA LEU A 20 18.34 -3.43 23.39
C LEU A 20 18.41 -2.75 22.01
N VAL A 21 19.61 -2.40 21.56
CA VAL A 21 19.82 -1.84 20.21
C VAL A 21 19.48 -2.86 19.14
N ASP A 22 19.92 -4.12 19.27
CA ASP A 22 19.58 -5.17 18.29
C ASP A 22 18.07 -5.45 18.23
N ALA A 23 17.41 -5.58 19.39
CA ALA A 23 15.96 -5.79 19.43
C ALA A 23 15.17 -4.60 18.86
N THR A 24 15.68 -3.39 19.04
CA THR A 24 15.08 -2.17 18.46
C THR A 24 15.30 -2.11 16.96
N ASN A 25 16.49 -2.51 16.47
CA ASN A 25 16.78 -2.57 15.04
C ASN A 25 15.90 -3.60 14.33
N GLU A 26 15.70 -4.79 14.90
CA GLU A 26 14.77 -5.80 14.36
C GLU A 26 13.32 -5.29 14.35
N ALA A 27 12.87 -4.60 15.40
CA ALA A 27 11.53 -4.01 15.44
C ALA A 27 11.37 -2.88 14.39
N VAL A 28 12.38 -2.04 14.21
CA VAL A 28 12.41 -0.99 13.19
C VAL A 28 12.44 -1.59 11.78
N GLU A 29 13.15 -2.70 11.58
CA GLU A 29 13.21 -3.42 10.31
C GLU A 29 11.89 -4.12 9.97
N ALA A 30 11.17 -4.63 10.97
CA ALA A 30 9.81 -5.15 10.83
C ALA A 30 8.79 -4.04 10.51
N LEU A 31 8.99 -2.84 11.04
CA LEU A 31 8.15 -1.66 10.79
C LEU A 31 8.53 -0.89 9.52
N LYS A 32 9.61 -1.28 8.81
CA LYS A 32 9.94 -0.66 7.52
C LYS A 32 8.73 -0.80 6.59
N PRO A 33 8.23 0.31 6.00
CA PRO A 33 7.03 0.31 5.16
C PRO A 33 7.07 -0.70 4.02
N GLN A 34 8.26 -1.04 3.53
CA GLN A 34 8.46 -2.05 2.48
C GLN A 34 8.06 -3.46 2.90
N ASN A 35 8.26 -3.83 4.18
CA ASN A 35 7.92 -5.15 4.70
C ASN A 35 6.43 -5.25 5.00
N ILE A 36 5.83 -4.22 5.60
CA ILE A 36 4.37 -4.09 5.76
C ILE A 36 3.68 -4.12 4.38
N ALA A 37 4.22 -3.41 3.39
CA ALA A 37 3.69 -3.42 2.03
C ALA A 37 3.78 -4.78 1.36
N ARG A 38 4.85 -5.55 1.57
CA ARG A 38 4.98 -6.93 1.04
C ARG A 38 3.89 -7.85 1.58
N GLU A 39 3.63 -7.79 2.88
CA GLU A 39 2.60 -8.61 3.53
C GLU A 39 1.19 -8.20 3.09
N SER A 40 0.95 -6.89 3.00
CA SER A 40 -0.28 -6.30 2.47
C SER A 40 -0.54 -6.73 1.02
N VAL A 41 0.49 -6.70 0.16
CA VAL A 41 0.37 -7.10 -1.25
C VAL A 41 0.06 -8.58 -1.41
N SER A 42 0.59 -9.44 -0.53
CA SER A 42 0.28 -10.87 -0.51
C SER A 42 -1.20 -11.12 -0.17
N GLN A 43 -1.71 -10.46 0.88
CA GLN A 43 -3.12 -10.56 1.28
C GLN A 43 -4.06 -10.01 0.21
N VAL A 44 -3.72 -8.85 -0.38
CA VAL A 44 -4.49 -8.25 -1.48
C VAL A 44 -4.51 -9.17 -2.70
N LYS A 45 -3.39 -9.84 -3.03
CA LYS A 45 -3.37 -10.81 -4.14
C LYS A 45 -4.26 -12.03 -3.89
N GLN A 46 -4.25 -12.58 -2.67
CA GLN A 46 -5.10 -13.73 -2.34
C GLN A 46 -6.57 -13.36 -2.33
N PHE A 47 -6.91 -12.21 -1.74
CA PHE A 47 -8.26 -11.66 -1.77
C PHE A 47 -8.73 -11.39 -3.20
N ALA A 48 -7.89 -10.73 -4.02
CA ALA A 48 -8.20 -10.46 -5.41
C ALA A 48 -8.37 -11.75 -6.22
N ARG A 49 -7.58 -12.81 -5.96
CA ARG A 49 -7.77 -14.12 -6.60
C ARG A 49 -9.08 -14.78 -6.19
N ALA A 50 -9.39 -14.82 -4.90
CA ALA A 50 -10.62 -15.45 -4.40
C ALA A 50 -11.86 -14.72 -4.93
N GLU A 51 -11.85 -13.39 -4.90
CA GLU A 51 -12.95 -12.57 -5.42
C GLU A 51 -13.05 -12.66 -6.94
N PHE A 52 -11.91 -12.73 -7.64
CA PHE A 52 -11.89 -12.93 -9.09
C PHE A 52 -12.45 -14.30 -9.47
N ASP A 53 -12.05 -15.38 -8.79
CA ASP A 53 -12.55 -16.73 -9.07
C ASP A 53 -14.05 -16.84 -8.76
N SER A 54 -14.50 -16.23 -7.65
CA SER A 54 -15.92 -16.12 -7.28
C SER A 54 -16.73 -15.35 -8.33
N ALA A 55 -16.27 -14.16 -8.73
CA ALA A 55 -16.94 -13.36 -9.75
C ALA A 55 -16.92 -14.05 -11.12
N THR A 56 -15.81 -14.69 -11.49
CA THR A 56 -15.64 -15.34 -12.79
C THR A 56 -16.45 -16.62 -12.92
N SER A 57 -16.78 -17.28 -11.81
CA SER A 57 -17.69 -18.44 -11.79
C SER A 57 -19.05 -18.13 -12.44
N GLN A 58 -19.53 -16.88 -12.31
CA GLN A 58 -20.80 -16.44 -12.90
C GLN A 58 -20.72 -16.21 -14.42
N PHE A 59 -19.51 -16.06 -14.96
CA PHE A 59 -19.27 -15.84 -16.40
C PHE A 59 -18.98 -17.13 -17.17
N ARG A 60 -18.80 -18.26 -16.47
CA ARG A 60 -18.84 -19.58 -17.10
C ARG A 60 -20.28 -20.05 -17.31
N ASP A 61 -20.47 -20.71 -18.44
CA ASP A 61 -21.69 -21.41 -18.82
C ASP A 61 -21.67 -22.86 -18.30
N GLU A 62 -22.82 -23.51 -18.26
CA GLU A 62 -23.00 -24.89 -17.75
C GLU A 62 -22.17 -25.92 -18.53
N LYS A 63 -21.82 -25.60 -19.78
CA LYS A 63 -20.97 -26.43 -20.66
C LYS A 63 -19.47 -26.08 -20.58
N GLY A 64 -19.06 -25.22 -19.64
CA GLY A 64 -17.68 -24.75 -19.49
C GLY A 64 -17.27 -23.63 -20.46
N GLY A 65 -18.18 -23.17 -21.32
CA GLY A 65 -17.96 -22.06 -22.23
C GLY A 65 -17.97 -20.69 -21.53
N TRP A 66 -17.29 -19.70 -22.11
CA TRP A 66 -17.33 -18.32 -21.62
C TRP A 66 -18.58 -17.61 -22.13
N ARG A 67 -19.37 -16.98 -21.25
CA ARG A 67 -20.52 -16.15 -21.63
C ARG A 67 -20.06 -14.82 -22.23
N ARG A 68 -19.65 -14.85 -23.50
CA ARG A 68 -19.06 -13.72 -24.24
C ARG A 68 -19.89 -12.43 -24.13
N ASP A 69 -21.22 -12.52 -24.18
CA ASP A 69 -22.10 -11.36 -24.07
C ASP A 69 -21.98 -10.66 -22.71
N LYS A 70 -21.92 -11.43 -21.61
CA LYS A 70 -21.76 -10.89 -20.25
C LYS A 70 -20.36 -10.30 -20.05
N ILE A 71 -19.34 -10.96 -20.59
CA ILE A 71 -17.95 -10.50 -20.51
C ILE A 71 -17.74 -9.21 -21.29
N LEU A 72 -18.33 -9.10 -22.49
CA LEU A 72 -18.29 -7.89 -23.30
C LEU A 72 -19.01 -6.74 -22.60
N LEU A 73 -20.18 -6.98 -22.01
CA LEU A 73 -20.95 -5.96 -21.30
C LEU A 73 -20.21 -5.44 -20.07
N ILE A 74 -19.69 -6.34 -19.23
CA ILE A 74 -18.94 -5.96 -18.02
C ILE A 74 -17.60 -5.35 -18.39
N GLY A 75 -16.90 -5.93 -19.36
CA GLY A 75 -15.65 -5.39 -19.89
C GLY A 75 -15.82 -3.96 -20.42
N GLY A 76 -16.89 -3.70 -21.16
CA GLY A 76 -17.25 -2.36 -21.63
C GLY A 76 -17.53 -1.39 -20.49
N ALA A 77 -18.30 -1.81 -19.47
CA ALA A 77 -18.60 -0.97 -18.31
C ALA A 77 -17.35 -0.61 -17.50
N VAL A 78 -16.46 -1.58 -17.24
CA VAL A 78 -15.21 -1.35 -16.51
C VAL A 78 -14.29 -0.43 -17.31
N LEU A 79 -14.12 -0.68 -18.61
CA LEU A 79 -13.31 0.16 -19.48
C LEU A 79 -13.84 1.61 -19.49
N GLY A 80 -15.15 1.78 -19.62
CA GLY A 80 -15.81 3.09 -19.58
C GLY A 80 -15.58 3.82 -18.25
N ALA A 81 -15.72 3.12 -17.12
CA ALA A 81 -15.48 3.69 -15.79
C ALA A 81 -14.03 4.15 -15.61
N VAL A 82 -13.05 3.36 -16.07
CA VAL A 82 -11.63 3.71 -16.01
C VAL A 82 -11.34 4.94 -16.87
N VAL A 83 -11.80 4.96 -18.11
CA VAL A 83 -11.64 6.12 -19.01
C VAL A 83 -12.25 7.38 -18.38
N PHE A 84 -13.47 7.26 -17.84
CA PHE A 84 -14.15 8.38 -17.18
C PHE A 84 -13.36 8.90 -15.96
N ALA A 85 -12.87 8.01 -15.10
CA ALA A 85 -12.07 8.38 -13.94
C ALA A 85 -10.76 9.08 -14.33
N VAL A 86 -10.10 8.64 -15.40
CA VAL A 86 -8.89 9.28 -15.94
C VAL A 86 -9.18 10.68 -16.48
N VAL A 87 -10.31 10.87 -17.17
CA VAL A 87 -10.72 12.19 -17.66
C VAL A 87 -10.98 13.13 -16.49
N LEU A 88 -11.73 12.67 -15.46
CA LEU A 88 -12.00 13.47 -14.27
C LEU A 88 -10.73 13.83 -13.50
N SER A 89 -9.81 12.88 -13.30
CA SER A 89 -8.56 13.14 -12.58
C SER A 89 -7.68 14.14 -13.33
N ARG A 90 -7.62 14.06 -14.66
CA ARG A 90 -6.89 15.03 -15.49
C ARG A 90 -7.52 16.42 -15.44
N ALA A 91 -8.86 16.52 -15.53
CA ALA A 91 -9.58 17.77 -15.43
C ALA A 91 -9.45 18.41 -14.04
N ALA A 92 -9.50 17.61 -12.97
CA ALA A 92 -9.31 18.07 -11.60
C ALA A 92 -7.89 18.58 -11.35
N ASN A 93 -6.86 17.87 -11.83
CA ASN A 93 -5.46 18.30 -11.71
C ASN A 93 -5.21 19.64 -12.42
N GLN A 94 -5.79 19.85 -13.61
CA GLN A 94 -5.67 21.13 -14.31
C GLN A 94 -6.28 22.29 -13.52
N ARG A 95 -7.40 22.07 -12.82
CA ARG A 95 -8.02 23.09 -11.96
C ARG A 95 -7.14 23.43 -10.75
N GLN A 96 -6.56 22.41 -10.10
CA GLN A 96 -5.64 22.62 -8.98
C GLN A 96 -4.39 23.41 -9.40
N LEU A 97 -3.78 23.07 -10.55
CA LEU A 97 -2.63 23.79 -11.09
C LEU A 97 -2.96 25.26 -11.40
N ASN A 98 -4.12 25.54 -12.00
CA ASN A 98 -4.54 26.92 -12.29
C ASN A 98 -4.80 27.73 -11.01
N THR A 99 -5.31 27.10 -9.96
CA THR A 99 -5.61 27.77 -8.69
C THR A 99 -4.31 28.03 -7.92
N ALA A 100 -3.38 27.06 -7.93
CA ALA A 100 -2.05 27.20 -7.35
C ALA A 100 -1.22 28.28 -8.09
N ALA A 101 -1.28 28.31 -9.42
CA ALA A 101 -0.61 29.34 -10.23
C ALA A 101 -1.15 30.75 -9.92
N ARG A 102 -2.47 30.91 -9.75
CA ARG A 102 -3.06 32.18 -9.33
C ARG A 102 -2.58 32.63 -7.96
N LYS A 103 -2.56 31.73 -6.97
CA LYS A 103 -2.03 32.02 -5.63
C LYS A 103 -0.55 32.39 -5.65
N ALA A 104 0.25 31.73 -6.48
CA ALA A 104 1.67 32.04 -6.65
C ALA A 104 1.88 33.43 -7.28
N LEU A 105 1.03 33.82 -8.23
CA LEU A 105 1.05 35.16 -8.85
C LEU A 105 0.56 36.27 -7.89
N GLU A 106 -0.37 35.98 -7.01
CA GLU A 106 -0.79 36.91 -5.95
C GLU A 106 0.30 37.07 -4.88
N ALA A 107 0.93 35.96 -4.48
CA ALA A 107 2.02 35.97 -3.49
C ALA A 107 3.30 36.65 -3.98
N SER A 108 3.56 36.69 -5.30
CA SER A 108 4.70 37.43 -5.86
C SER A 108 4.41 38.92 -6.11
N ARG A 109 3.16 39.35 -5.95
CA ARG A 109 2.72 40.74 -6.15
C ARG A 109 2.49 41.49 -4.83
N ALA A 110 2.45 40.79 -3.70
CA ALA A 110 2.43 41.35 -2.34
C ALA A 110 3.85 41.56 -1.82
#